data_AF-A0A2N1VAL6-F1
#
_entry.id   AF-A0A2N1VAL6-F1
#
_cell.length_a   1.000
_cell.length_b   1.000
_cell.length_c   1.000
_cell.angle_alpha   90.00
_cell.angle_beta   90.00
_cell.angle_gamma   90.00
#
_symmetry.space_group_name_H-M   'P 1'
#
loop_
_entity.id
_entity.type
_entity.pdbx_description
1 polymer ?
#
loop_
_entity_poly.entity_id
_entity_poly.type
_entity_poly.pdbx_seq_one_letter_code
_entity_poly.pdbx_strand_id
1 'polypeptide(L)' 'MDRLLEIKNISYAVKESNSGDSIKILNDVSLDINRGEILGIVGESGCGKTTL' A
#
# COMPACT_ATOMS: atom_id res chain seq x y z
N MET A 1 20.76 -10.72 5.60
CA MET A 1 20.23 -9.39 5.93
C MET A 1 19.08 -9.58 6.91
N ASP A 2 19.03 -8.82 8.00
CA ASP A 2 18.02 -8.98 9.05
C ASP A 2 16.73 -8.27 8.62
N ARG A 3 15.76 -9.03 8.09
CA ARG A 3 14.49 -8.49 7.58
C ARG A 3 13.58 -8.12 8.76
N LEU A 4 13.13 -6.87 8.80
CA LEU A 4 12.28 -6.33 9.87
C LEU A 4 10.79 -6.39 9.52
N LEU A 5 10.43 -6.06 8.28
CA LEU A 5 9.05 -6.05 7.79
C LEU A 5 8.96 -6.78 6.45
N GLU A 6 7.88 -7.53 6.27
CA GLU A 6 7.50 -8.13 4.99
C GLU A 6 6.00 -7.96 4.78
N ILE A 7 5.61 -7.36 3.65
CA ILE A 7 4.24 -7.25 3.18
C ILE A 7 4.17 -8.01 1.86
N LYS A 8 3.19 -8.90 1.72
CA LYS A 8 2.97 -9.69 0.51
C LYS A 8 1.55 -9.53 0.02
N ASN A 9 1.44 -9.18 -1.26
CA ASN A 9 0.23 -9.20 -2.06
C ASN A 9 -0.97 -8.47 -1.41
N ILE A 10 -0.72 -7.35 -0.73
CA ILE A 10 -1.80 -6.62 -0.07
C ILE A 10 -2.64 -5.89 -1.12
N SER A 11 -3.96 -6.10 -1.04
CA SER A 11 -4.95 -5.38 -1.82
C SER A 11 -5.99 -4.79 -0.89
N TYR A 12 -6.41 -3.56 -1.15
CA TYR A 12 -7.40 -2.86 -0.33
C TYR A 12 -8.31 -2.00 -1.21
N ALA A 13 -9.60 -2.03 -0.92
CA ALA A 13 -10.61 -1.29 -1.65
C ALA A 13 -11.65 -0.71 -0.68
N VAL A 14 -12.19 0.46 -1.03
CA VAL A 14 -13.27 1.12 -0.29
C VAL A 14 -14.53 1.12 -1.13
N LYS A 15 -15.71 1.06 -0.48
CA LYS A 15 -16.98 1.21 -1.18
C LYS A 15 -17.25 2.68 -1.45
N GLU A 16 -17.57 3.02 -2.69
CA GLU A 16 -18.06 4.33 -3.06
C GLU A 16 -19.52 4.46 -2.61
N SER A 17 -19.82 5.51 -1.86
CA SER A 17 -21.13 5.70 -1.25
C SER A 17 -22.26 5.95 -2.25
N ASN A 18 -21.93 6.40 -3.46
CA ASN A 18 -22.93 6.88 -4.44
C ASN A 18 -23.26 5.87 -5.54
N SER A 19 -22.29 5.06 -5.98
CA SER A 19 -22.46 4.10 -7.08
C SER A 19 -22.67 2.66 -6.60
N GLY A 20 -22.26 2.35 -5.35
CA GLY A 20 -22.15 0.98 -4.86
C GLY A 20 -20.91 0.23 -5.36
N ASP A 21 -20.13 0.85 -6.24
CA ASP A 21 -18.89 0.29 -6.76
C ASP A 21 -17.76 0.40 -5.74
N SER A 22 -16.76 -0.48 -5.87
CA SER A 22 -15.55 -0.43 -5.04
C SER A 22 -14.42 0.28 -5.77
N ILE A 23 -13.77 1.22 -5.08
CA ILE A 23 -12.54 1.86 -5.57
C ILE A 23 -11.35 1.12 -4.96
N LYS A 24 -10.51 0.54 -5.83
CA LYS A 24 -9.28 -0.15 -5.42
C LYS A 24 -8.20 0.89 -5.10
N ILE A 25 -7.74 0.91 -3.85
CA ILE A 25 -6.69 1.82 -3.38
C ILE A 25 -5.32 1.15 -3.45
N LEU A 26 -5.22 -0.10 -2.98
CA LEU A 26 -4.02 -0.92 -3.10
C LEU A 26 -4.30 -2.10 -4.01
N ASN A 27 -3.39 -2.35 -4.94
CA ASN A 27 -3.49 -3.44 -5.91
C ASN A 27 -2.24 -4.29 -5.88
N ASP A 28 -2.30 -5.41 -5.16
CA ASP A 28 -1.26 -6.43 -5.11
C ASP A 28 0.14 -5.87 -4.75
N VAL A 29 0.21 -5.11 -3.67
CA VAL A 29 1.45 -4.46 -3.24
C VAL A 29 2.27 -5.42 -2.38
N SER A 30 3.56 -5.54 -2.69
CA SER A 30 4.53 -6.30 -1.89
C SER A 30 5.77 -5.44 -1.64
N LEU A 31 6.28 -5.46 -0.40
CA LEU A 31 7.51 -4.76 -0.02
C LEU A 31 8.18 -5.47 1.16
N ASP A 32 9.50 -5.36 1.24
CA ASP A 32 10.28 -5.78 2.39
C ASP A 32 11.20 -4.66 2.87
N ILE A 33 11.42 -4.59 4.19
CA ILE A 33 12.27 -3.58 4.82
C ILE A 33 13.25 -4.30 5.75
N ASN A 34 14.54 -4.03 5.57
CA ASN A 34 15.59 -4.55 6.44
C ASN A 34 15.77 -3.66 7.67
N ARG A 35 16.28 -4.23 8.76
CA ARG A 35 16.61 -3.46 9.96
C ARG A 35 17.66 -2.38 9.63
N GLY A 36 17.34 -1.13 9.94
CA GLY A 36 18.21 0.03 9.69
C GLY A 36 18.08 0.65 8.29
N GLU A 37 17.19 0.12 7.44
CA GLU A 37 16.87 0.68 6.13
C GLU A 37 15.92 1.88 6.26
N ILE A 38 16.10 2.89 5.41
CA ILE A 38 15.19 4.04 5.28
C ILE A 38 14.41 3.87 3.97
N LEU A 39 13.09 3.66 4.08
CA LEU A 39 12.18 3.58 2.94
C LEU A 39 11.43 4.90 2.75
N GLY A 40 11.42 5.42 1.52
CA GLY A 40 10.58 6.55 1.12
C GLY A 40 9.47 6.12 0.15
N ILE A 41 8.23 6.52 0.44
CA ILE A 41 7.07 6.28 -0.44
C ILE A 41 6.70 7.60 -1.13
N VAL A 42 6.77 7.64 -2.46
CA VAL A 42 6.52 8.84 -3.28
C VAL A 42 5.49 8.57 -4.39
N GLY A 43 4.84 9.62 -4.88
CA GLY A 43 3.79 9.54 -5.91
C GLY A 43 2.75 10.64 -5.79
N GLU A 44 1.88 10.77 -6.79
CA GLU A 44 0.84 11.80 -6.87
C GLU A 44 -0.20 11.72 -5.74
N SER A 45 -0.85 12.85 -5.41
CA SER A 45 -1.93 12.85 -4.41
C SER A 45 -3.03 11.87 -4.81
N GLY A 46 -3.50 11.04 -3.86
CA GLY A 46 -4.53 10.04 -4.11
C GLY A 46 -4.05 8.67 -4.59
N CYS A 47 -2.75 8.46 -4.85
CA CYS A 47 -2.24 7.17 -5.37
C CYS A 47 -2.10 6.05 -4.30
N GLY A 48 -2.63 6.23 -3.08
CA GLY A 48 -2.65 5.20 -2.03
C GLY A 48 -1.49 5.20 -1.02
N LYS A 49 -0.56 6.19 -1.08
CA LYS A 49 0.63 6.23 -0.20
C LYS A 49 0.34 6.25 1.30
N THR A 50 -0.67 7.01 1.73
CA THR A 50 -1.06 7.11 3.16
C THR A 50 -1.89 5.91 3.60
N THR A 51 -2.42 5.16 2.64
CA THR A 51 -3.19 3.93 2.90
C THR A 51 -2.29 2.72 3.01
N LEU A 52 -1.17 2.70 2.27
CA LEU A 52 -0.09 1.73 2.42
C LEU A 52 0.66 1.96 3.74
#